data_AF-A0A969GUJ3-F1
#
_entry.id   AF-A0A969GUJ3-F1
#
_cell.length_a   1.000
_cell.length_b   1.000
_cell.length_c   1.000
_cell.angle_alpha   90.00
_cell.angle_beta   90.00
_cell.angle_gamma   90.00
#
_symmetry.space_group_name_H-M   'P 1'
#
loop_
_entity.id
_entity.type
_entity.pdbx_description
1 polymer ?
#
loop_
_entity_poly.entity_id
_entity_poly.type
_entity_poly.pdbx_seq_one_letter_code
_entity_poly.pdbx_strand_id
1 'polypeptide(L)' 'MTHSHYHTLEVSPHASQAEIKQAYRRLAKIFHPDSNTTITDHERIAGINAAYEVLSDPQQRAHYDRQ' A
#
# COMPACT_ATOMS: atom_id res chain seq x y z
N MET A 1 17.41 0.86 5.07
CA MET A 1 16.24 0.07 5.50
C MET A 1 15.32 -0.03 4.30
N THR A 2 15.23 -1.19 3.68
CA THR A 2 14.42 -1.39 2.47
C THR A 2 12.94 -1.25 2.82
N HIS A 3 12.33 -0.12 2.47
CA HIS A 3 10.89 0.06 2.57
C HIS A 3 10.20 -0.96 1.66
N SER A 4 9.72 -2.05 2.25
CA SER A 4 8.95 -3.05 1.52
C SER A 4 7.55 -2.53 1.23
N HIS A 5 6.94 -2.94 0.12
CA HIS A 5 5.56 -2.60 -0.22
C HIS A 5 4.58 -2.96 0.90
N TYR A 6 4.85 -4.04 1.66
CA TYR A 6 4.08 -4.43 2.83
C TYR A 6 4.14 -3.39 3.94
N HIS A 7 5.32 -2.81 4.19
CA HIS A 7 5.50 -1.76 5.18
C HIS A 7 4.80 -0.47 4.75
N THR A 8 4.86 -0.11 3.46
CA THR A 8 4.17 1.05 2.90
C THR A 8 2.64 0.93 3.04
N LEU A 9 2.09 -0.27 2.89
CA LEU A 9 0.67 -0.54 3.12
C LEU A 9 0.32 -0.81 4.59
N GLU A 10 1.29 -0.76 5.51
CA GLU A 10 1.11 -1.10 6.93
C GLU A 10 0.45 -2.47 7.14
N VAL A 11 0.87 -3.46 6.36
CA VAL A 11 0.36 -4.84 6.41
C VAL A 11 1.49 -5.83 6.62
N SER A 12 1.13 -7.02 7.11
CA SER A 12 2.06 -8.14 7.21
C SER A 12 2.43 -8.68 5.82
N PRO A 13 3.66 -9.19 5.62
CA PRO A 13 4.01 -9.98 4.43
C PRO A 13 3.12 -11.20 4.21
N HIS A 14 2.47 -11.69 5.27
CA HIS A 14 1.51 -12.79 5.23
C HIS A 14 0.05 -12.32 5.08
N ALA A 15 -0.19 -11.02 4.91
CA ALA A 15 -1.53 -10.48 4.76
C ALA A 15 -2.23 -11.08 3.53
N SER A 16 -3.53 -11.34 3.68
CA SER A 16 -4.41 -11.74 2.59
C SER A 16 -4.66 -10.59 1.61
N GLN A 17 -5.09 -10.92 0.39
CA GLN A 17 -5.47 -9.89 -0.60
C GLN A 17 -6.59 -8.96 -0.07
N ALA A 18 -7.47 -9.49 0.79
CA ALA A 18 -8.51 -8.71 1.43
C ALA A 18 -7.93 -7.64 2.37
N GLU A 19 -6.96 -8.02 3.20
CA GLU A 19 -6.28 -7.10 4.12
C GLU A 19 -5.47 -6.04 3.38
N ILE A 20 -4.74 -6.43 2.32
CA ILE A 20 -4.01 -5.50 1.45
C ILE A 20 -4.96 -4.45 0.86
N LYS A 21 -6.10 -4.88 0.33
CA LYS A 21 -7.12 -3.99 -0.26
C LYS A 21 -7.79 -3.10 0.78
N GLN A 22 -8.02 -3.61 1.98
CA GLN A 22 -8.59 -2.83 3.08
C GLN A 22 -7.61 -1.76 3.57
N ALA A 23 -6.34 -2.12 3.74
CA ALA A 23 -5.29 -1.20 4.16
C ALA A 23 -5.07 -0.10 3.11
N TYR A 24 -4.99 -0.45 1.82
CA TYR A 24 -4.95 0.51 0.72
C TYR A 24 -6.10 1.51 0.80
N ARG A 25 -7.35 1.05 0.92
CA ARG A 25 -8.52 1.95 1.02
C ARG A 25 -8.46 2.87 2.24
N ARG A 26 -8.00 2.35 3.38
CA ARG A 26 -7.85 3.12 4.62
C ARG A 26 -6.80 4.22 4.43
N LEU A 27 -5.61 3.86 3.96
CA LEU A 27 -4.50 4.78 3.76
C LEU A 27 -4.78 5.79 2.65
N ALA A 28 -5.34 5.33 1.53
CA ALA A 28 -5.74 6.20 0.43
C ALA A 28 -6.72 7.27 0.92
N LYS A 29 -7.70 6.90 1.77
CA LYS A 29 -8.62 7.87 2.38
C LYS A 29 -7.92 8.82 3.35
N ILE A 30 -6.93 8.37 4.13
CA ILE A 30 -6.22 9.23 5.10
C ILE A 30 -5.36 10.29 4.42
N PHE A 31 -4.68 9.91 3.33
CA PHE A 31 -3.74 10.77 2.61
C PHE A 31 -4.35 11.43 1.34
N HIS A 32 -5.64 11.16 1.03
CA HIS A 32 -6.30 11.76 -0.13
C HIS A 32 -6.33 13.29 0.00
N PRO A 33 -6.08 14.07 -1.07
CA PRO A 33 -6.14 15.53 -1.03
C PRO A 33 -7.54 16.09 -0.73
N ASP A 34 -8.58 15.29 -0.95
CA ASP A 34 -9.97 15.62 -0.61
C ASP A 34 -10.37 15.19 0.81
N SER A 35 -9.48 14.49 1.53
CA SER A 35 -9.73 14.22 2.94
C SER A 35 -9.44 15.48 3.73
N ASN A 36 -10.33 15.78 4.68
CA ASN A 36 -10.26 16.93 5.58
C ASN A 36 -9.12 16.81 6.63
N THR A 37 -8.11 15.99 6.35
CA THR A 37 -6.93 15.71 7.17
C THR A 37 -5.79 16.60 6.71
N THR A 38 -5.18 17.35 7.63
CA THR A 38 -4.09 18.31 7.39
C THR A 38 -2.75 17.66 6.97
N ILE A 39 -2.76 16.36 6.69
CA ILE A 39 -1.59 15.55 6.30
C ILE A 39 -1.80 15.10 4.86
N THR A 40 -1.86 16.06 3.94
CA THR A 40 -1.84 15.76 2.51
C THR A 40 -0.40 15.46 2.13
N ASP A 41 -0.07 14.19 1.99
CA ASP A 41 1.28 13.74 1.66
C ASP A 41 1.23 12.99 0.32
N HIS A 42 1.49 13.74 -0.75
CA HIS A 42 1.48 13.24 -2.12
C HIS A 42 2.57 12.19 -2.36
N GLU A 43 3.69 12.25 -1.64
CA GLU A 43 4.74 11.24 -1.76
C GLU A 43 4.30 9.93 -1.11
N ARG A 44 3.63 10.02 0.06
CA ARG A 44 3.03 8.83 0.69
C ARG A 44 1.96 8.18 -0.17
N ILE A 45 1.01 8.94 -0.73
CA ILE A 45 -0.06 8.37 -1.57
C ILE A 45 0.52 7.66 -2.79
N ALA A 46 1.57 8.22 -3.40
CA ALA A 46 2.26 7.61 -4.53
C ALA A 46 2.91 6.28 -4.13
N GLY A 47 3.56 6.22 -2.96
CA GLY A 47 4.11 4.98 -2.42
C GLY A 47 3.04 3.91 -2.13
N ILE A 48 1.90 4.31 -1.56
CA ILE A 48 0.75 3.44 -1.27
C ILE A 48 0.18 2.85 -2.57
N ASN A 49 0.02 3.67 -3.61
CA ASN A 49 -0.48 3.23 -4.91
C ASN A 49 0.48 2.22 -5.55
N ALA A 50 1.79 2.54 -5.59
CA ALA A 50 2.80 1.63 -6.16
C ALA A 50 2.87 0.30 -5.39
N ALA A 51 2.80 0.34 -4.07
CA ALA A 51 2.78 -0.87 -3.25
C ALA A 51 1.53 -1.71 -3.50
N TYR A 52 0.37 -1.09 -3.64
CA TYR A 52 -0.88 -1.79 -3.95
C TYR A 52 -0.88 -2.37 -5.36
N GLU A 53 -0.31 -1.69 -6.35
CA GLU A 53 -0.21 -2.19 -7.73
C GLU A 53 0.53 -3.54 -7.78
N VAL A 54 1.64 -3.67 -7.03
CA VAL A 54 2.40 -4.91 -6.95
C VAL A 54 1.70 -5.97 -6.09
N LEU A 55 1.19 -5.59 -4.91
CA LEU A 55 0.68 -6.56 -3.93
C LEU A 55 -0.77 -6.99 -4.19
N SER A 56 -1.55 -6.22 -4.94
CA SER A 56 -2.96 -6.55 -5.25
C SER A 56 -3.13 -7.66 -6.26
N ASP A 57 -2.11 -7.90 -7.10
CA ASP A 57 -2.07 -9.03 -8.03
C ASP A 57 -1.23 -10.17 -7.43
N PRO A 58 -1.81 -11.36 -7.21
CA PRO A 58 -1.08 -12.52 -6.70
C PRO A 58 0.15 -12.90 -7.54
N GLN A 59 0.10 -12.72 -8.86
CA GLN A 59 1.24 -13.02 -9.73
C GLN A 59 2.35 -11.99 -9.52
N GLN A 60 2.04 -10.69 -9.55
CA GLN A 60 3.03 -9.65 -9.33
C GLN A 60 3.63 -9.72 -7.92
N ARG A 61 2.79 -9.97 -6.90
CA ARG A 61 3.22 -10.24 -5.53
C ARG A 61 4.18 -11.42 -5.46
N ALA A 62 3.86 -12.55 -6.10
CA ALA A 62 4.76 -13.70 -6.12
C ALA A 62 6.06 -13.41 -6.89
N HIS A 63 6.06 -12.52 -7.88
CA HIS A 63 7.28 -12.05 -8.51
C HIS A 63 8.10 -11.16 -7.57
N TYR A 64 7.46 -10.23 -6.87
CA TYR A 64 8.08 -9.36 -5.88
C TYR A 64 8.67 -10.15 -4.70
N ASP A 65 7.94 -11.14 -4.19
CA ASP A 65 8.39 -11.99 -3.08
C ASP A 65 9.55 -12.93 -3.47
N ARG A 66 9.80 -13.12 -4.77
CA ARG A 66 10.90 -13.94 -5.31
C ARG A 66 12.15 -13.14 -5.70
N GLN A 67 12.07 -11.79 -5.69
CA GLN A 67 13.18 -10.89 -5.94
C GLN A 67 13.96 -10.61 -4.65
#